data_AF-A0A511T4H3-F1
#
_entry.id   AF-A0A511T4H3-F1
#
_cell.length_a   1.000
_cell.length_b   1.000
_cell.length_c   1.000
_cell.angle_alpha   90.00
_cell.angle_beta   90.00
_cell.angle_gamma   90.00
#
_symmetry.space_group_name_H-M   'P 1'
#
loop_
_entity.id
_entity.type
_entity.pdbx_description
1 polymer ?
#
loop_
_entity_poly.entity_id
_entity_poly.type
_entity_poly.pdbx_seq_one_letter_code
_entity_poly.pdbx_strand_id
1 'polypeptide(L)'
;MTAVLERVRPHVLRAYYETTYGQGGGRHAFDGATLEEYLALARIVYPRLSDKELLQRAPPHLKELRASAATASESRPPQVPEQPEWQFISKKDRVDLGEYVQQSPPRIRVSEVKNIVGLEKVRGSPVTRLAFNKCGSEGRKVLQPALVLEELEARWIDPEWIPALLGSVSAEKLWFDWDEEQPWNARALKHMEISHLQVDVPVLMGLANLKAQRFETAYVTCVADAGDLKEGLAGSARTLSELTIGAHVPFGPEVVAGLQKLKRLRIGAYPEFRQRWIDWAVGHREVSCLFDPPVTFIREGAPSLAEMHRDVPILVTRPKRGTPKYRVEYDVVGECELDFDDNGDLEDALKAAARQQKLKVQWGSEADTLVATAADVDTCRWVIDTALGFAT
;
A
#
# COMPACT_ATOMS: atom_id res chain seq x y z
N MET A 1 -12.47 -0.85 -23.09
CA MET A 1 -13.07 0.41 -22.62
C MET A 1 -12.00 1.50 -22.64
N THR A 2 -11.63 1.97 -23.83
CA THR A 2 -10.49 2.87 -24.05
C THR A 2 -10.97 4.34 -24.08
N ALA A 3 -10.27 5.22 -23.36
CA ALA A 3 -10.22 6.67 -23.55
C ALA A 3 -11.53 7.49 -23.46
N VAL A 4 -12.23 7.42 -22.32
CA VAL A 4 -13.44 8.24 -22.10
C VAL A 4 -13.10 9.74 -21.97
N LEU A 5 -11.90 10.10 -21.51
CA LEU A 5 -11.51 11.51 -21.28
C LEU A 5 -10.91 12.20 -22.52
N GLU A 6 -10.54 11.48 -23.58
CA GLU A 6 -10.07 12.10 -24.85
C GLU A 6 -11.13 13.00 -25.50
N ARG A 7 -12.41 12.72 -25.21
CA ARG A 7 -13.56 13.51 -25.67
C ARG A 7 -13.83 14.75 -24.83
N VAL A 8 -13.19 14.88 -23.66
CA VAL A 8 -13.33 16.05 -22.80
C VAL A 8 -12.42 17.16 -23.29
N ARG A 9 -12.98 18.37 -23.43
CA ARG A 9 -12.21 19.55 -23.84
C ARG A 9 -11.12 19.86 -22.80
N PRO A 10 -9.87 20.17 -23.20
CA PRO A 10 -8.76 20.35 -22.27
C PRO A 10 -8.99 21.40 -21.17
N HIS A 11 -9.69 22.51 -21.47
CA HIS A 11 -9.98 23.54 -20.47
C HIS A 11 -11.04 23.09 -19.44
N VAL A 12 -12.01 22.26 -19.84
CA VAL A 12 -13.00 21.66 -18.92
C VAL A 12 -12.31 20.65 -18.01
N LEU A 13 -11.44 19.81 -18.57
CA LEU A 13 -10.66 18.83 -17.80
C LEU A 13 -9.70 19.52 -16.81
N ARG A 14 -9.02 20.59 -17.24
CA ARG A 14 -8.18 21.40 -16.35
C ARG A 14 -8.99 22.00 -15.21
N ALA A 15 -10.12 22.66 -15.50
CA ALA A 15 -10.98 23.25 -14.47
C ALA A 15 -11.51 22.20 -13.47
N TYR A 16 -11.87 21.00 -13.96
CA TYR A 16 -12.23 19.86 -13.11
C TYR A 16 -11.10 19.50 -12.15
N TYR A 17 -9.87 19.28 -12.65
CA TYR A 17 -8.74 18.91 -11.81
C TYR A 17 -8.33 20.02 -10.85
N GLU A 18 -8.31 21.29 -11.29
CA GLU A 18 -8.02 22.43 -10.43
C GLU A 18 -8.99 22.55 -9.26
N THR A 19 -10.26 22.22 -9.49
CA THR A 19 -11.34 22.28 -8.50
C THR A 19 -11.33 21.08 -7.55
N THR A 20 -10.92 19.89 -8.03
CA THR A 20 -11.00 18.65 -7.25
C THR A 20 -9.70 18.27 -6.55
N TYR A 21 -8.57 18.89 -6.92
CA TYR A 21 -7.24 18.58 -6.38
C TYR A 21 -7.21 18.66 -4.85
N GLY A 22 -7.10 17.51 -4.18
CA GLY A 22 -7.02 17.42 -2.72
C GLY A 22 -8.32 17.75 -2.00
N GLN A 23 -9.45 17.77 -2.71
CA GLN A 23 -10.78 18.06 -2.15
C GLN A 23 -11.72 16.84 -2.23
N GLY A 24 -11.38 15.81 -3.02
CA GLY A 24 -12.25 14.63 -3.23
C GLY A 24 -13.56 14.94 -3.97
N GLY A 25 -13.74 16.19 -4.43
CA GLY A 25 -14.92 16.69 -5.11
C GLY A 25 -15.04 18.21 -4.97
N GLY A 26 -15.77 18.85 -5.88
CA GLY A 26 -16.03 20.28 -5.76
C GLY A 26 -17.33 20.66 -6.44
N ARG A 27 -18.06 21.60 -5.82
CA ARG A 27 -19.37 22.06 -6.32
C ARG A 27 -19.30 22.50 -7.78
N HIS A 28 -18.20 23.14 -8.17
CA HIS A 28 -18.00 23.73 -9.50
C HIS A 28 -17.17 22.85 -10.44
N ALA A 29 -16.83 21.62 -10.04
CA ALA A 29 -15.91 20.77 -10.79
C ALA A 29 -16.42 20.38 -12.19
N PHE A 30 -17.73 20.49 -12.41
CA PHE A 30 -18.40 20.09 -13.65
C PHE A 30 -19.02 21.28 -14.40
N ASP A 31 -18.71 22.51 -13.98
CA ASP A 31 -19.30 23.70 -14.58
C ASP A 31 -18.85 23.85 -16.04
N GLY A 32 -19.81 24.09 -16.94
CA GLY A 32 -19.57 24.21 -18.38
C GLY A 32 -19.34 22.88 -19.12
N ALA A 33 -19.43 21.73 -18.43
CA ALA A 33 -19.36 20.41 -19.06
C ALA A 33 -20.68 20.08 -19.78
N THR A 34 -20.57 19.51 -20.98
CA THR A 34 -21.69 18.87 -21.67
C THR A 34 -22.10 17.57 -20.98
N LEU A 35 -23.22 16.96 -21.40
CA LEU A 35 -23.67 15.66 -20.86
C LEU A 35 -22.60 14.57 -20.99
N GLU A 36 -21.98 14.45 -22.17
CA GLU A 36 -20.93 13.46 -22.41
C GLU A 36 -19.68 13.72 -21.56
N GLU A 37 -19.28 14.99 -21.44
CA GLU A 37 -18.14 15.39 -20.61
C GLU A 37 -18.41 15.15 -19.12
N TYR A 38 -19.62 15.43 -18.64
CA TYR A 38 -20.02 15.13 -17.28
C TYR A 38 -19.92 13.62 -16.99
N LEU A 39 -20.50 12.79 -17.87
CA LEU A 39 -20.45 11.33 -17.71
C LEU A 39 -19.00 10.81 -17.76
N ALA A 40 -18.15 11.42 -18.60
CA ALA A 40 -16.73 11.10 -18.66
C ALA A 40 -16.00 11.44 -17.35
N LEU A 41 -16.17 12.66 -16.83
CA LEU A 41 -15.55 13.13 -15.60
C LEU A 41 -16.09 12.40 -14.36
N ALA A 42 -17.39 12.13 -14.28
CA ALA A 42 -18.00 11.44 -13.14
C ALA A 42 -17.51 9.99 -13.01
N ARG A 43 -17.15 9.33 -14.12
CA ARG A 43 -16.56 7.97 -14.12
C ARG A 43 -15.13 7.92 -13.55
N ILE A 44 -14.44 9.04 -13.42
CA ILE A 44 -13.14 9.10 -12.70
C ILE A 44 -13.37 8.65 -11.25
N VAL A 45 -14.39 9.20 -10.60
CA VAL A 45 -14.75 8.93 -9.19
C VAL A 45 -15.58 7.65 -9.05
N TYR A 46 -16.50 7.42 -9.99
CA TYR A 46 -17.49 6.34 -9.91
C TYR A 46 -17.44 5.43 -11.14
N PRO A 47 -16.36 4.64 -11.32
CA PRO A 47 -16.11 3.87 -12.54
C PRO A 47 -17.13 2.75 -12.81
N ARG A 48 -17.87 2.32 -11.78
CA ARG A 48 -18.79 1.16 -11.83
C ARG A 48 -20.27 1.55 -11.92
N LEU A 49 -20.60 2.83 -11.78
CA LEU A 49 -21.98 3.28 -11.85
C LEU A 49 -22.47 3.38 -13.29
N SER A 50 -23.76 3.10 -13.49
CA SER A 50 -24.45 3.35 -14.76
C SER A 50 -24.62 4.84 -15.02
N ASP A 51 -24.90 5.21 -16.26
CA ASP A 51 -25.07 6.63 -16.65
C ASP A 51 -26.24 7.27 -15.92
N LYS A 52 -27.33 6.52 -15.72
CA LYS A 52 -28.46 6.95 -14.89
C LYS A 52 -28.04 7.26 -13.46
N GLU A 53 -27.29 6.37 -12.81
CA GLU A 53 -26.79 6.56 -11.44
C GLU A 53 -25.82 7.77 -11.35
N LEU A 54 -24.98 7.97 -12.36
CA LEU A 54 -24.08 9.12 -12.44
C LEU A 54 -24.88 10.44 -12.57
N LEU A 55 -25.90 10.49 -13.43
CA LEU A 55 -26.72 11.69 -13.62
C LEU A 55 -27.58 12.02 -12.40
N GLN A 56 -28.07 11.01 -11.67
CA GLN A 56 -28.76 11.22 -10.40
C GLN A 56 -27.85 11.84 -9.33
N ARG A 57 -26.54 11.56 -9.39
CA ARG A 57 -25.51 12.13 -8.52
C ARG A 57 -25.01 13.49 -8.97
N ALA A 58 -25.47 14.03 -10.10
CA ALA A 58 -25.03 15.33 -10.59
C ALA A 58 -25.32 16.44 -9.56
N PRO A 59 -24.40 17.40 -9.39
CA PRO A 59 -24.58 18.53 -8.48
C PRO A 59 -25.95 19.23 -8.64
N PRO A 60 -26.56 19.72 -7.55
CA PRO A 60 -27.93 20.26 -7.60
C PRO A 60 -28.15 21.43 -8.57
N HIS A 61 -27.12 22.23 -8.86
CA HIS A 61 -27.21 23.35 -9.80
C HIS A 61 -27.22 22.92 -11.27
N LEU A 62 -26.82 21.67 -11.59
CA LEU A 62 -26.84 21.11 -12.95
C LEU A 62 -28.17 20.39 -13.22
N LYS A 63 -29.28 21.12 -13.13
CA LYS A 63 -30.65 20.56 -13.21
C LYS A 63 -30.93 19.82 -14.53
N GLU A 64 -30.42 20.33 -15.65
CA GLU A 64 -30.61 19.74 -16.98
C GLU A 64 -29.96 18.36 -17.11
N LEU A 65 -28.76 18.17 -16.53
CA LEU A 65 -28.09 16.86 -16.48
C LEU A 65 -28.87 15.87 -15.62
N ARG A 66 -29.38 16.31 -14.46
CA ARG A 66 -30.22 15.46 -13.59
C ARG A 66 -31.52 15.04 -14.28
N ALA A 67 -32.14 15.96 -15.03
CA ALA A 67 -33.36 15.66 -15.79
C ALA A 67 -33.12 14.58 -16.87
N SER A 68 -31.92 14.54 -17.44
CA SER A 68 -31.50 13.53 -18.43
C SER A 68 -31.40 12.11 -17.85
N ALA A 69 -31.43 11.93 -16.52
CA ALA A 69 -31.40 10.60 -15.90
C ALA A 69 -32.64 9.74 -16.24
N ALA A 70 -33.78 10.36 -16.57
CA ALA A 70 -35.01 9.65 -16.88
C ALA A 70 -34.91 8.80 -18.16
N THR A 71 -34.02 9.18 -19.09
CA THR A 71 -33.84 8.55 -20.40
C THR A 71 -32.48 7.86 -20.55
N ALA A 72 -31.65 7.86 -19.50
CA ALA A 72 -30.30 7.30 -19.54
C ALA A 72 -30.28 5.77 -19.38
N SER A 73 -29.26 5.13 -19.95
CA SER A 73 -29.07 3.69 -19.87
C SER A 73 -28.81 3.21 -18.43
N GLU A 74 -29.42 2.09 -18.05
CA GLU A 74 -29.13 1.34 -16.82
C GLU A 74 -28.00 0.31 -17.00
N SER A 75 -27.49 0.15 -18.22
CA SER A 75 -26.40 -0.80 -18.50
C SER A 75 -25.16 -0.44 -17.68
N ARG A 76 -24.82 -1.30 -16.73
CA ARG A 76 -23.58 -1.16 -15.95
C ARG A 76 -22.38 -1.65 -16.76
N PRO A 77 -21.17 -1.14 -16.48
CA PRO A 77 -19.94 -1.75 -16.98
C PRO A 77 -19.87 -3.24 -16.58
N PRO A 78 -19.15 -4.09 -17.34
CA PRO A 78 -19.01 -5.52 -17.05
C PRO A 78 -18.63 -5.73 -15.59
N GLN A 79 -19.45 -6.48 -14.86
CA GLN A 79 -19.14 -6.83 -13.47
C GLN A 79 -18.14 -8.01 -13.46
N VAL A 80 -17.28 -8.03 -12.45
CA VAL A 80 -16.48 -9.21 -12.13
C VAL A 80 -17.46 -10.33 -11.78
N PRO A 81 -17.34 -11.55 -12.35
CA PRO A 81 -18.25 -12.65 -12.06
C PRO A 81 -18.39 -12.87 -10.55
N GLU A 82 -19.60 -13.24 -10.12
CA GLU A 82 -19.83 -13.73 -8.75
C GLU A 82 -18.82 -14.83 -8.46
N GLN A 83 -17.99 -14.61 -7.44
CA GLN A 83 -16.96 -15.57 -7.07
C GLN A 83 -17.55 -16.63 -6.14
N PRO A 84 -17.05 -17.88 -6.16
CA PRO A 84 -17.55 -18.94 -5.29
C PRO A 84 -17.46 -18.56 -3.81
N GLU A 85 -18.38 -19.09 -2.99
CA GLU A 85 -18.47 -18.77 -1.57
C GLU A 85 -17.20 -19.16 -0.81
N TRP A 86 -16.82 -18.33 0.17
CA TRP A 86 -15.73 -18.61 1.08
C TRP A 86 -16.16 -19.60 2.15
N GLN A 87 -15.31 -20.57 2.48
CA GLN A 87 -15.46 -21.27 3.75
C GLN A 87 -14.85 -20.45 4.87
N PHE A 88 -15.66 -20.12 5.88
CA PHE A 88 -15.25 -19.32 7.02
C PHE A 88 -14.94 -20.19 8.24
N ILE A 89 -13.77 -19.98 8.83
CA ILE A 89 -13.33 -20.59 10.08
C ILE A 89 -12.97 -19.43 11.03
N SER A 90 -13.56 -19.37 12.22
CA SER A 90 -13.27 -18.27 13.13
C SER A 90 -13.36 -18.61 14.60
N LYS A 91 -12.70 -17.80 15.44
CA LYS A 91 -12.79 -17.81 16.91
C LYS A 91 -12.45 -19.17 17.53
N LYS A 92 -11.50 -19.88 16.93
CA LYS A 92 -10.93 -21.11 17.45
C LYS A 92 -9.55 -20.83 18.01
N ASP A 93 -9.18 -21.52 19.08
CA ASP A 93 -7.82 -21.38 19.64
C ASP A 93 -6.76 -21.95 18.68
N ARG A 94 -7.09 -23.09 18.05
CA ARG A 94 -6.21 -23.79 17.10
C ARG A 94 -6.99 -24.30 15.91
N VAL A 95 -6.40 -24.19 14.72
CA VAL A 95 -6.93 -24.72 13.45
C VAL A 95 -5.83 -25.48 12.72
N ASP A 96 -6.10 -26.72 12.35
CA ASP A 96 -5.29 -27.47 11.37
C ASP A 96 -5.94 -27.36 9.99
N LEU A 97 -5.31 -26.65 9.06
CA LEU A 97 -5.85 -26.46 7.72
C LEU A 97 -6.08 -27.78 6.97
N GLY A 98 -5.35 -28.84 7.33
CA GLY A 98 -5.50 -30.19 6.77
C GLY A 98 -6.89 -30.79 6.95
N GLU A 99 -7.60 -30.44 8.02
CA GLU A 99 -8.96 -30.93 8.30
C GLU A 99 -10.00 -30.30 7.37
N TYR A 100 -9.68 -29.12 6.81
CA TYR A 100 -10.60 -28.33 6.02
C TYR A 100 -10.39 -28.56 4.52
N VAL A 101 -9.14 -28.61 4.07
CA VAL A 101 -8.77 -28.72 2.65
C VAL A 101 -9.38 -29.93 1.92
N GLN A 102 -9.75 -31.01 2.62
CA GLN A 102 -10.39 -32.20 2.02
C GLN A 102 -11.91 -32.04 1.77
N GLN A 103 -12.55 -31.08 2.43
CA GLN A 103 -14.00 -30.85 2.40
C GLN A 103 -14.37 -29.47 1.84
N SER A 104 -13.38 -28.62 1.58
CA SER A 104 -13.57 -27.20 1.28
C SER A 104 -13.78 -26.88 -0.21
N PRO A 105 -14.55 -25.82 -0.54
CA PRO A 105 -14.43 -25.11 -1.81
C PRO A 105 -13.00 -24.54 -1.99
N PRO A 106 -12.61 -24.04 -3.18
CA PRO A 106 -11.25 -23.57 -3.46
C PRO A 106 -10.78 -22.35 -2.64
N ARG A 107 -11.56 -21.90 -1.64
CA ARG A 107 -11.38 -20.64 -0.91
C ARG A 107 -11.62 -20.83 0.58
N ILE A 108 -10.59 -20.57 1.38
CA ILE A 108 -10.66 -20.66 2.85
C ILE A 108 -10.32 -19.31 3.48
N ARG A 109 -11.19 -18.85 4.38
CA ARG A 109 -10.95 -17.67 5.21
C ARG A 109 -10.90 -18.07 6.68
N VAL A 110 -9.80 -17.73 7.34
CA VAL A 110 -9.58 -17.95 8.77
C VAL A 110 -9.49 -16.60 9.47
N SER A 111 -10.23 -16.42 10.56
CA SER A 111 -10.29 -15.15 11.29
C SER A 111 -10.28 -15.34 12.80
N GLU A 112 -9.52 -14.52 13.53
CA GLU A 112 -9.45 -14.57 15.00
C GLU A 112 -9.03 -15.95 15.52
N VAL A 113 -7.96 -16.51 14.96
CA VAL A 113 -7.42 -17.83 15.31
C VAL A 113 -5.95 -17.68 15.70
N LYS A 114 -5.63 -17.99 16.96
CA LYS A 114 -4.29 -17.74 17.51
C LYS A 114 -3.23 -18.68 16.95
N ASN A 115 -3.59 -19.91 16.63
CA ASN A 115 -2.63 -20.91 16.19
C ASN A 115 -3.14 -21.69 14.97
N ILE A 116 -2.64 -21.30 13.80
CA ILE A 116 -2.88 -22.00 12.54
C ILE A 116 -1.71 -22.95 12.27
N VAL A 117 -2.02 -24.22 12.01
CA VAL A 117 -1.04 -25.24 11.61
C VAL A 117 -1.49 -25.94 10.32
N GLY A 118 -0.61 -26.72 9.72
CA GLY A 118 -0.97 -27.53 8.56
C GLY A 118 -1.01 -26.76 7.23
N LEU A 119 -0.34 -25.60 7.12
CA LEU A 119 -0.26 -24.85 5.87
C LEU A 119 0.31 -25.70 4.72
N GLU A 120 1.26 -26.59 5.05
CA GLU A 120 1.83 -27.55 4.11
C GLU A 120 0.80 -28.53 3.54
N LYS A 121 -0.29 -28.81 4.28
CA LYS A 121 -1.35 -29.73 3.88
C LYS A 121 -2.31 -29.12 2.85
N VAL A 122 -2.24 -27.81 2.62
CA VAL A 122 -2.94 -27.14 1.51
C VAL A 122 -2.34 -27.56 0.16
N ARG A 123 -1.08 -28.01 0.15
CA ARG A 123 -0.42 -28.47 -1.08
C ARG A 123 -1.14 -29.68 -1.68
N GLY A 124 -1.49 -29.59 -2.96
CA GLY A 124 -2.21 -30.64 -3.67
C GLY A 124 -3.71 -30.69 -3.37
N SER A 125 -4.23 -29.74 -2.58
CA SER A 125 -5.67 -29.55 -2.37
C SER A 125 -6.29 -28.67 -3.46
N PRO A 126 -7.62 -28.61 -3.60
CA PRO A 126 -8.29 -27.70 -4.53
C PRO A 126 -8.27 -26.23 -4.09
N VAL A 127 -7.72 -25.92 -2.91
CA VAL A 127 -7.69 -24.55 -2.38
C VAL A 127 -6.70 -23.70 -3.16
N THR A 128 -7.21 -22.70 -3.87
CA THR A 128 -6.40 -21.73 -4.61
C THR A 128 -6.40 -20.34 -3.96
N ARG A 129 -7.23 -20.11 -2.92
CA ARG A 129 -7.32 -18.81 -2.24
C ARG A 129 -7.36 -18.94 -0.72
N LEU A 130 -6.50 -18.19 -0.05
CA LEU A 130 -6.43 -18.13 1.40
C LEU A 130 -6.60 -16.70 1.89
N ALA A 131 -7.37 -16.54 2.96
CA ALA A 131 -7.50 -15.29 3.67
C ALA A 131 -7.29 -15.50 5.17
N PHE A 132 -6.39 -14.74 5.77
CA PHE A 132 -6.08 -14.74 7.19
C PHE A 132 -6.35 -13.35 7.76
N ASN A 133 -7.01 -13.30 8.92
CA ASN A 133 -7.37 -12.06 9.58
C ASN A 133 -7.26 -12.18 11.11
N LYS A 134 -6.41 -11.39 11.79
CA LYS A 134 -6.19 -11.52 13.24
C LYS A 134 -5.78 -12.94 13.62
N CYS A 135 -4.79 -13.47 12.92
CA CYS A 135 -4.34 -14.85 13.07
C CYS A 135 -2.87 -14.94 13.47
N GLY A 136 -2.49 -16.04 14.12
CA GLY A 136 -1.09 -16.38 14.43
C GLY A 136 -0.79 -17.85 14.11
N SER A 137 0.47 -18.26 14.31
CA SER A 137 0.89 -19.65 14.11
C SER A 137 1.99 -20.06 15.09
N GLU A 138 1.90 -21.28 15.62
CA GLU A 138 3.03 -21.95 16.28
C GLU A 138 4.12 -22.36 15.28
N GLY A 139 3.78 -22.50 14.00
CA GLY A 139 4.68 -22.92 12.93
C GLY A 139 5.32 -21.75 12.20
N ARG A 140 6.56 -21.41 12.56
CA ARG A 140 7.35 -20.35 11.91
C ARG A 140 8.27 -20.87 10.79
N LYS A 141 8.06 -22.10 10.33
CA LYS A 141 8.90 -22.70 9.29
C LYS A 141 8.44 -22.24 7.92
N VAL A 142 9.37 -21.69 7.16
CA VAL A 142 9.18 -21.43 5.73
C VAL A 142 9.01 -22.75 4.99
N LEU A 143 7.92 -22.88 4.25
CA LEU A 143 7.63 -24.05 3.42
C LEU A 143 8.49 -24.02 2.16
N GLN A 144 9.14 -25.16 1.89
CA GLN A 144 9.87 -25.40 0.64
C GLN A 144 9.37 -26.70 0.00
N PRO A 145 8.95 -26.67 -1.28
CA PRO A 145 8.67 -25.50 -2.12
C PRO A 145 7.52 -24.62 -1.58
N ALA A 146 7.45 -23.36 -2.02
CA ALA A 146 6.34 -22.48 -1.69
C ALA A 146 4.99 -23.01 -2.21
N LEU A 147 3.91 -22.71 -1.50
CA LEU A 147 2.54 -22.97 -1.92
C LEU A 147 2.14 -21.98 -3.02
N VAL A 148 1.64 -22.47 -4.15
CA VAL A 148 1.16 -21.61 -5.24
C VAL A 148 -0.34 -21.37 -5.08
N LEU A 149 -0.73 -20.10 -5.00
CA LEU A 149 -2.12 -19.66 -4.84
C LEU A 149 -2.51 -18.66 -5.93
N GLU A 150 -3.79 -18.60 -6.27
CA GLU A 150 -4.35 -17.46 -7.01
C GLU A 150 -4.35 -16.20 -6.14
N GLU A 151 -4.67 -16.33 -4.85
CA GLU A 151 -4.94 -15.19 -3.97
C GLU A 151 -4.55 -15.48 -2.52
N LEU A 152 -3.79 -14.56 -1.93
CA LEU A 152 -3.49 -14.50 -0.51
C LEU A 152 -3.97 -13.16 0.06
N GLU A 153 -4.81 -13.22 1.09
CA GLU A 153 -5.16 -12.08 1.94
C GLU A 153 -4.57 -12.32 3.33
N ALA A 154 -3.75 -11.41 3.83
CA ALA A 154 -3.11 -11.46 5.13
C ALA A 154 -3.30 -10.11 5.83
N ARG A 155 -4.18 -10.06 6.83
CA ARG A 155 -4.52 -8.83 7.55
C ARG A 155 -4.36 -9.00 9.05
N TRP A 156 -3.66 -8.06 9.67
CA TRP A 156 -3.50 -7.99 11.14
C TRP A 156 -3.00 -9.33 11.70
N ILE A 157 -2.02 -9.91 11.03
CA ILE A 157 -1.43 -11.20 11.37
C ILE A 157 -0.34 -10.98 12.42
N ASP A 158 -0.17 -11.96 13.30
CA ASP A 158 0.95 -12.02 14.24
C ASP A 158 2.28 -11.72 13.50
N PRO A 159 3.02 -10.68 13.92
CA PRO A 159 4.26 -10.24 13.26
C PRO A 159 5.27 -11.36 13.09
N GLU A 160 5.38 -12.24 14.08
CA GLU A 160 6.32 -13.35 14.07
C GLU A 160 5.98 -14.43 13.04
N TRP A 161 4.72 -14.48 12.57
CA TRP A 161 4.28 -15.42 11.54
C TRP A 161 4.47 -14.88 10.11
N ILE A 162 4.50 -13.56 9.93
CA ILE A 162 4.54 -12.94 8.59
C ILE A 162 5.74 -13.37 7.73
N PRO A 163 7.00 -13.36 8.22
CA PRO A 163 8.13 -13.84 7.42
C PRO A 163 7.94 -15.29 6.95
N ALA A 164 7.44 -16.15 7.83
CA ALA A 164 7.17 -17.54 7.52
C ALA A 164 6.03 -17.69 6.50
N LEU A 165 4.92 -16.96 6.67
CA LEU A 165 3.77 -17.00 5.76
C LEU A 165 4.14 -16.51 4.36
N LEU A 166 4.73 -15.32 4.26
CA LEU A 166 5.12 -14.73 2.99
C LEU A 166 6.23 -15.55 2.31
N GLY A 167 7.20 -16.08 3.06
CA GLY A 167 8.21 -17.00 2.53
C GLY A 167 7.66 -18.34 2.04
N SER A 168 6.50 -18.77 2.58
CA SER A 168 5.88 -20.07 2.28
C SER A 168 4.92 -20.06 1.10
N VAL A 169 4.59 -18.89 0.55
CA VAL A 169 3.53 -18.72 -0.45
C VAL A 169 4.06 -17.94 -1.65
N SER A 170 3.64 -18.33 -2.86
CA SER A 170 3.69 -17.50 -4.06
C SER A 170 2.26 -17.32 -4.55
N ALA A 171 1.80 -16.07 -4.68
CA ALA A 171 0.42 -15.77 -5.05
C ALA A 171 0.36 -14.73 -6.17
N GLU A 172 -0.59 -14.91 -7.09
CA GLU A 172 -0.86 -13.95 -8.16
C GLU A 172 -1.44 -12.64 -7.60
N LYS A 173 -2.32 -12.75 -6.60
CA LYS A 173 -2.98 -11.61 -5.93
C LYS A 173 -2.64 -11.58 -4.46
N LEU A 174 -2.15 -10.43 -3.99
CA LEU A 174 -1.78 -10.22 -2.60
C LEU A 174 -2.54 -9.03 -2.02
N TRP A 175 -3.26 -9.28 -0.93
CA TRP A 175 -3.80 -8.26 -0.03
C TRP A 175 -3.09 -8.35 1.32
N PHE A 176 -2.28 -7.36 1.65
CA PHE A 176 -1.50 -7.33 2.87
C PHE A 176 -1.81 -6.06 3.68
N ASP A 177 -2.23 -6.25 4.93
CA ASP A 177 -2.49 -5.16 5.89
C ASP A 177 -1.69 -5.43 7.17
N TRP A 178 -0.77 -4.52 7.46
CA TRP A 178 0.13 -4.55 8.61
C TRP A 178 -0.27 -3.47 9.61
N ASP A 179 -0.71 -3.87 10.79
CA ASP A 179 -1.18 -2.96 11.87
C ASP A 179 -0.16 -2.74 12.97
N GLU A 180 1.05 -3.28 12.83
CA GLU A 180 2.12 -2.96 13.77
C GLU A 180 2.63 -1.55 13.52
N GLU A 181 3.23 -0.97 14.56
CA GLU A 181 3.86 0.34 14.47
C GLU A 181 5.16 0.33 13.64
N GLN A 182 5.71 -0.85 13.38
CA GLN A 182 6.97 -1.07 12.67
C GLN A 182 6.84 -0.74 11.17
N PRO A 183 7.87 -0.10 10.58
CA PRO A 183 8.02 -0.02 9.13
C PRO A 183 8.10 -1.41 8.50
N TRP A 184 7.61 -1.54 7.27
CA TRP A 184 7.63 -2.82 6.56
C TRP A 184 8.38 -2.70 5.22
N ASN A 185 9.20 -3.70 4.91
CA ASN A 185 10.06 -3.73 3.72
C ASN A 185 9.50 -4.68 2.65
N ALA A 186 9.29 -4.15 1.45
CA ALA A 186 8.74 -4.88 0.31
C ALA A 186 9.63 -6.01 -0.21
N ARG A 187 10.91 -6.07 0.21
CA ARG A 187 11.83 -7.18 -0.09
C ARG A 187 11.24 -8.55 0.23
N ALA A 188 10.39 -8.64 1.26
CA ALA A 188 9.71 -9.88 1.67
C ALA A 188 8.81 -10.48 0.57
N LEU A 189 8.50 -9.74 -0.51
CA LEU A 189 7.68 -10.22 -1.63
C LEU A 189 8.49 -10.57 -2.88
N LYS A 190 9.81 -10.42 -2.87
CA LYS A 190 10.66 -10.54 -4.06
C LYS A 190 10.54 -11.89 -4.77
N HIS A 191 10.26 -12.97 -4.04
CA HIS A 191 10.13 -14.34 -4.57
C HIS A 191 8.73 -14.69 -5.08
N MET A 192 7.73 -13.85 -4.86
CA MET A 192 6.37 -14.09 -5.30
C MET A 192 6.16 -13.65 -6.76
N GLU A 193 5.20 -14.26 -7.46
CA GLU A 193 4.79 -13.85 -8.82
C GLU A 193 3.50 -13.03 -8.78
N ILE A 194 3.60 -11.77 -8.34
CA ILE A 194 2.43 -10.93 -8.05
C ILE A 194 2.04 -10.12 -9.29
N SER A 195 0.79 -10.26 -9.74
CA SER A 195 0.17 -9.39 -10.75
C SER A 195 -0.75 -8.34 -10.12
N HIS A 196 -1.38 -8.64 -8.97
CA HIS A 196 -2.24 -7.70 -8.25
C HIS A 196 -1.73 -7.49 -6.82
N LEU A 197 -1.23 -6.29 -6.54
CA LEU A 197 -0.69 -5.92 -5.24
C LEU A 197 -1.61 -4.93 -4.52
N GLN A 198 -1.98 -5.24 -3.28
CA GLN A 198 -2.55 -4.28 -2.34
C GLN A 198 -1.82 -4.39 -1.01
N VAL A 199 -1.06 -3.35 -0.67
CA VAL A 199 -0.28 -3.26 0.58
C VAL A 199 -0.72 -2.02 1.33
N ASP A 200 -1.12 -2.22 2.58
CA ASP A 200 -1.47 -1.15 3.51
C ASP A 200 -0.69 -1.30 4.81
N VAL A 201 0.31 -0.45 5.01
CA VAL A 201 1.24 -0.48 6.15
C VAL A 201 1.48 0.96 6.64
N PRO A 202 1.98 1.19 7.86
CA PRO A 202 2.25 2.55 8.35
C PRO A 202 3.39 3.25 7.62
N VAL A 203 4.42 2.51 7.23
CA VAL A 203 5.58 2.99 6.46
C VAL A 203 6.06 1.86 5.56
N LEU A 204 5.99 2.06 4.24
CA LEU A 204 6.41 1.09 3.23
C LEU A 204 7.76 1.46 2.64
N MET A 205 8.74 0.56 2.72
CA MET A 205 10.10 0.76 2.22
C MET A 205 10.50 -0.29 1.18
N GLY A 206 11.59 -0.04 0.47
CA GLY A 206 12.27 -1.03 -0.36
C GLY A 206 11.46 -1.46 -1.58
N LEU A 207 10.61 -0.59 -2.12
CA LEU A 207 9.78 -0.91 -3.30
C LEU A 207 10.65 -1.20 -4.53
N ALA A 208 11.86 -0.65 -4.60
CA ALA A 208 12.85 -0.96 -5.64
C ALA A 208 13.16 -2.47 -5.73
N ASN A 209 13.03 -3.24 -4.64
CA ASN A 209 13.19 -4.69 -4.65
C ASN A 209 12.17 -5.41 -5.54
N LEU A 210 11.07 -4.75 -5.88
CA LEU A 210 10.01 -5.29 -6.72
C LEU A 210 10.16 -4.92 -8.20
N LYS A 211 11.29 -4.34 -8.63
CA LYS A 211 11.53 -3.97 -10.04
C LYS A 211 11.41 -5.12 -11.05
N ALA A 212 11.56 -6.36 -10.61
CA ALA A 212 11.39 -7.54 -11.44
C ALA A 212 9.92 -7.98 -11.60
N GLN A 213 9.01 -7.44 -10.79
CA GLN A 213 7.59 -7.78 -10.82
C GLN A 213 6.89 -7.20 -12.05
N ARG A 214 5.72 -7.76 -12.37
CA ARG A 214 4.90 -7.42 -13.55
C ARG A 214 3.45 -7.20 -13.12
N PHE A 215 3.24 -6.13 -12.38
CA PHE A 215 1.92 -5.78 -11.87
C PHE A 215 0.97 -5.37 -13.01
N GLU A 216 -0.26 -5.82 -12.92
CA GLU A 216 -1.42 -5.31 -13.66
C GLU A 216 -2.16 -4.23 -12.86
N THR A 217 -2.20 -4.41 -11.53
CA THR A 217 -2.75 -3.44 -10.57
C THR A 217 -1.86 -3.33 -9.34
N ALA A 218 -1.64 -2.12 -8.85
CA ALA A 218 -0.91 -1.88 -7.61
C ALA A 218 -1.61 -0.81 -6.76
N TYR A 219 -1.84 -1.15 -5.50
CA TYR A 219 -2.25 -0.24 -4.44
C TYR A 219 -1.19 -0.30 -3.35
N VAL A 220 -0.49 0.80 -3.14
CA VAL A 220 0.53 0.93 -2.09
C VAL A 220 0.31 2.24 -1.35
N THR A 221 0.22 2.18 -0.03
CA THR A 221 0.08 3.35 0.85
C THR A 221 1.34 3.56 1.67
N CYS A 222 1.45 4.76 2.24
CA CYS A 222 2.53 5.13 3.16
C CYS A 222 3.95 4.88 2.65
N VAL A 223 4.20 5.06 1.34
CA VAL A 223 5.54 4.89 0.76
C VAL A 223 6.51 5.89 1.37
N ALA A 224 7.62 5.38 1.91
CA ALA A 224 8.62 6.14 2.64
C ALA A 224 9.43 7.06 1.71
N ASP A 225 9.92 6.50 0.61
CA ASP A 225 10.68 7.22 -0.41
C ASP A 225 9.99 7.16 -1.78
N ALA A 226 9.74 8.33 -2.36
CA ALA A 226 9.19 8.41 -3.69
C ALA A 226 10.19 8.10 -4.81
N GLY A 227 11.51 8.17 -4.54
CA GLY A 227 12.56 7.75 -5.48
C GLY A 227 12.43 6.26 -5.83
N ASP A 228 12.20 5.45 -4.80
CA ASP A 228 11.96 4.01 -4.89
C ASP A 228 10.77 3.61 -5.77
N LEU A 229 9.73 4.45 -5.86
CA LEU A 229 8.53 4.17 -6.65
C LEU A 229 8.86 3.91 -8.11
N LYS A 230 9.71 4.77 -8.70
CA LYS A 230 10.03 4.67 -10.13
C LYS A 230 10.78 3.38 -10.44
N GLU A 231 11.74 3.01 -9.59
CA GLU A 231 12.51 1.77 -9.77
C GLU A 231 11.63 0.55 -9.53
N GLY A 232 10.84 0.53 -8.44
CA GLY A 232 9.96 -0.59 -8.11
C GLY A 232 8.91 -0.87 -9.18
N LEU A 233 8.41 0.17 -9.86
CA LEU A 233 7.41 0.05 -10.92
C LEU A 233 8.02 -0.18 -12.32
N ALA A 234 9.34 -0.07 -12.49
CA ALA A 234 10.00 -0.14 -13.80
C ALA A 234 9.68 -1.43 -14.57
N GLY A 235 9.63 -2.57 -13.87
CA GLY A 235 9.26 -3.85 -14.44
C GLY A 235 7.85 -3.88 -15.04
N SER A 236 6.94 -3.10 -14.47
CA SER A 236 5.51 -3.12 -14.79
C SER A 236 5.11 -2.10 -15.85
N ALA A 237 6.07 -1.47 -16.52
CA ALA A 237 5.85 -0.43 -17.53
C ALA A 237 4.86 -0.82 -18.64
N ARG A 238 4.79 -2.11 -19.00
CA ARG A 238 3.94 -2.64 -20.08
C ARG A 238 2.71 -3.40 -19.61
N THR A 239 2.50 -3.54 -18.31
CA THR A 239 1.42 -4.35 -17.72
C THR A 239 0.51 -3.54 -16.82
N LEU A 240 1.07 -2.57 -16.08
CA LEU A 240 0.36 -1.84 -15.04
C LEU A 240 -0.72 -0.93 -15.64
N SER A 241 -1.97 -1.20 -15.25
CA SER A 241 -3.14 -0.52 -15.76
C SER A 241 -3.86 0.33 -14.71
N GLU A 242 -3.78 -0.06 -13.43
CA GLU A 242 -4.33 0.70 -12.31
C GLU A 242 -3.28 0.86 -11.21
N LEU A 243 -3.07 2.12 -10.78
CA LEU A 243 -2.08 2.46 -9.76
C LEU A 243 -2.69 3.39 -8.71
N THR A 244 -2.59 3.00 -7.45
CA THR A 244 -2.84 3.88 -6.30
C THR A 244 -1.57 4.01 -5.48
N ILE A 245 -1.12 5.24 -5.25
CA ILE A 245 0.07 5.54 -4.43
C ILE A 245 -0.30 6.55 -3.34
N GLY A 246 -0.15 6.13 -2.09
CA GLY A 246 0.01 7.02 -0.96
C GLY A 246 1.47 7.08 -0.55
N ALA A 247 2.05 8.27 -0.40
CA ALA A 247 3.42 8.44 0.07
C ALA A 247 3.46 9.30 1.34
N HIS A 248 4.55 9.24 2.10
CA HIS A 248 4.80 10.20 3.17
C HIS A 248 5.39 11.51 2.63
N VAL A 249 6.10 11.44 1.51
CA VAL A 249 6.77 12.58 0.88
C VAL A 249 6.08 13.02 -0.43
N PRO A 250 6.07 14.32 -0.75
CA PRO A 250 5.59 14.81 -2.04
C PRO A 250 6.37 14.25 -3.22
N PHE A 251 5.68 13.96 -4.34
CA PHE A 251 6.30 13.46 -5.56
C PHE A 251 5.61 13.97 -6.84
N GLY A 252 6.32 13.93 -7.96
CA GLY A 252 5.86 14.42 -9.26
C GLY A 252 5.56 13.33 -10.30
N PRO A 253 5.05 13.73 -11.49
CA PRO A 253 4.64 12.81 -12.55
C PRO A 253 5.76 11.96 -13.15
N GLU A 254 7.02 12.31 -12.91
CA GLU A 254 8.19 11.52 -13.32
C GLU A 254 8.15 10.05 -12.83
N VAL A 255 7.44 9.76 -11.73
CA VAL A 255 7.31 8.40 -11.19
C VAL A 255 6.46 7.49 -12.08
N VAL A 256 5.54 8.06 -12.87
CA VAL A 256 4.63 7.30 -13.76
C VAL A 256 4.94 7.45 -15.24
N ALA A 257 5.91 8.28 -15.63
CA ALA A 257 6.18 8.62 -17.02
C ALA A 257 6.48 7.42 -17.95
N GLY A 258 6.96 6.30 -17.40
CA GLY A 258 7.25 5.07 -18.16
C GLY A 258 6.09 4.08 -18.29
N LEU A 259 4.95 4.32 -17.63
CA LEU A 259 3.84 3.35 -17.51
C LEU A 259 2.88 3.43 -18.71
N GLN A 260 3.18 2.66 -19.76
CA GLN A 260 2.52 2.74 -21.07
C GLN A 260 1.08 2.20 -21.10
N LYS A 261 0.70 1.38 -20.12
CA LYS A 261 -0.64 0.77 -20.04
C LYS A 261 -1.51 1.39 -18.96
N LEU A 262 -1.02 2.41 -18.27
CA LEU A 262 -1.74 3.06 -17.18
C LEU A 262 -3.05 3.65 -17.71
N LYS A 263 -4.15 3.32 -17.06
CA LYS A 263 -5.50 3.83 -17.37
C LYS A 263 -6.10 4.57 -16.19
N ARG A 264 -5.69 4.21 -14.97
CA ARG A 264 -6.20 4.81 -13.74
C ARG A 264 -5.06 5.08 -12.78
N LEU A 265 -5.00 6.31 -12.30
CA LEU A 265 -4.02 6.78 -11.34
C LEU A 265 -4.73 7.44 -10.17
N ARG A 266 -4.42 7.03 -8.95
CA ARG A 266 -4.93 7.65 -7.72
C ARG A 266 -3.76 8.00 -6.82
N ILE A 267 -3.62 9.26 -6.44
CA ILE A 267 -2.46 9.73 -5.66
C ILE A 267 -2.85 10.78 -4.61
N GLY A 268 -1.94 11.02 -3.67
CA GLY A 268 -1.96 12.17 -2.77
C GLY A 268 -1.79 13.50 -3.50
N ALA A 269 -2.66 14.46 -3.19
CA ALA A 269 -2.70 15.79 -3.77
C ALA A 269 -1.74 16.75 -3.06
N TYR A 270 -0.44 16.58 -3.25
CA TYR A 270 0.59 17.47 -2.66
C TYR A 270 0.59 18.84 -3.33
N PRO A 271 0.50 19.96 -2.58
CA PRO A 271 0.50 21.31 -3.14
C PRO A 271 1.73 21.64 -4.00
N GLU A 272 2.89 21.12 -3.62
CA GLU A 272 4.20 21.35 -4.25
C GLU A 272 4.22 20.92 -5.72
N PHE A 273 3.49 19.86 -6.06
CA PHE A 273 3.43 19.30 -7.40
C PHE A 273 2.09 19.56 -8.11
N ARG A 274 1.19 20.36 -7.52
CA ARG A 274 -0.17 20.58 -8.03
C ARG A 274 -0.21 20.88 -9.52
N GLN A 275 0.52 21.90 -9.97
CA GLN A 275 0.47 22.31 -11.37
C GLN A 275 1.06 21.25 -12.29
N ARG A 276 2.17 20.61 -11.89
CA ARG A 276 2.83 19.56 -12.67
C ARG A 276 1.91 18.35 -12.87
N TRP A 277 1.19 17.93 -11.82
CA TRP A 277 0.22 16.84 -11.89
C TRP A 277 -1.00 17.18 -12.74
N ILE A 278 -1.55 18.39 -12.60
CA ILE A 278 -2.68 18.84 -13.40
C ILE A 278 -2.29 18.92 -14.88
N ASP A 279 -1.15 19.53 -15.20
CA ASP A 279 -0.65 19.63 -16.58
C ASP A 279 -0.40 18.25 -17.19
N TRP A 280 0.17 17.33 -16.41
CA TRP A 280 0.35 15.94 -16.83
C TRP A 280 -1.00 15.26 -17.12
N ALA A 281 -1.97 15.34 -16.21
CA ALA A 281 -3.28 14.70 -16.36
C ALA A 281 -4.11 15.29 -17.52
N VAL A 282 -3.97 16.59 -17.80
CA VAL A 282 -4.59 17.23 -18.97
C VAL A 282 -3.91 16.81 -20.27
N GLY A 283 -2.60 16.55 -20.24
CA GLY A 283 -1.84 16.03 -21.38
C GLY A 283 -2.07 14.55 -21.68
N HIS A 284 -2.39 13.74 -20.66
CA HIS A 284 -2.53 12.28 -20.74
C HIS A 284 -4.00 11.87 -20.52
N ARG A 285 -4.86 12.21 -21.49
CA ARG A 285 -6.32 12.02 -21.43
C ARG A 285 -6.76 10.57 -21.60
N GLU A 286 -5.84 9.65 -21.82
CA GLU A 286 -6.04 8.21 -21.73
C GLU A 286 -6.04 7.70 -20.28
N VAL A 287 -5.53 8.51 -19.33
CA VAL A 287 -5.43 8.18 -17.91
C VAL A 287 -6.43 8.98 -17.08
N SER A 288 -7.28 8.27 -16.34
CA SER A 288 -8.16 8.89 -15.33
C SER A 288 -7.39 9.11 -14.03
N CYS A 289 -7.21 10.37 -13.63
CA CYS A 289 -6.50 10.73 -12.41
C CYS A 289 -7.46 11.09 -11.27
N LEU A 290 -7.19 10.59 -10.06
CA LEU A 290 -7.85 11.00 -8.83
C LEU A 290 -6.82 11.55 -7.84
N PHE A 291 -7.02 12.80 -7.41
CA PHE A 291 -6.13 13.52 -6.49
C PHE A 291 -6.82 13.69 -5.15
N ASP A 292 -6.55 12.79 -4.21
CA ASP A 292 -7.14 12.82 -2.87
C ASP A 292 -6.27 13.59 -1.89
N PRO A 293 -6.84 14.13 -0.80
CA PRO A 293 -6.03 14.67 0.30
C PRO A 293 -4.93 13.67 0.71
N PRO A 294 -3.66 14.07 0.92
CA PRO A 294 -2.61 13.14 1.35
C PRO A 294 -2.99 12.33 2.59
N VAL A 295 -3.73 12.94 3.53
CA VAL A 295 -4.25 12.29 4.74
C VAL A 295 -5.16 11.09 4.46
N THR A 296 -5.76 10.98 3.27
CA THR A 296 -6.56 9.81 2.86
C THR A 296 -5.74 8.53 2.79
N PHE A 297 -4.41 8.64 2.65
CA PHE A 297 -3.50 7.52 2.56
C PHE A 297 -2.64 7.32 3.81
N ILE A 298 -2.84 8.14 4.85
CA ILE A 298 -2.10 8.04 6.11
C ILE A 298 -3.00 7.33 7.12
N ARG A 299 -2.47 6.27 7.74
CA ARG A 299 -3.17 5.53 8.78
C ARG A 299 -3.28 6.37 10.05
N GLU A 300 -4.50 6.69 10.48
CA GLU A 300 -4.72 7.48 11.69
C GLU A 300 -4.19 6.73 12.93
N GLY A 301 -3.43 7.44 13.78
CA GLY A 301 -2.90 6.89 15.03
C GLY A 301 -1.62 6.07 14.89
N ALA A 302 -1.21 5.71 13.66
CA ALA A 302 0.04 5.01 13.42
C ALA A 302 1.25 5.98 13.43
N PRO A 303 2.49 5.48 13.64
CA PRO A 303 3.69 6.29 13.46
C PRO A 303 3.76 6.86 12.04
N SER A 304 4.28 8.09 11.92
CA SER A 304 4.49 8.75 10.63
C SER A 304 5.97 8.86 10.34
N LEU A 305 6.36 8.80 9.06
CA LEU A 305 7.75 9.05 8.68
C LEU A 305 8.13 10.51 8.95
N ALA A 306 9.20 10.74 9.71
CA ALA A 306 9.82 12.06 9.86
C ALA A 306 10.77 12.34 8.69
N GLU A 307 11.65 11.38 8.41
CA GLU A 307 12.75 11.47 7.46
C GLU A 307 13.28 10.08 7.13
N MET A 308 13.75 9.89 5.89
CA MET A 308 14.64 8.78 5.54
C MET A 308 16.08 9.26 5.67
N HIS A 309 16.86 8.68 6.60
CA HIS A 309 18.27 9.02 6.81
C HIS A 309 19.14 7.80 6.49
N ARG A 310 19.94 7.89 5.42
CA ARG A 310 20.75 6.77 4.90
C ARG A 310 19.94 5.48 4.72
N ASP A 311 18.78 5.59 4.07
CA ASP A 311 17.85 4.48 3.82
C ASP A 311 17.21 3.85 5.07
N VAL A 312 17.47 4.39 6.27
CA VAL A 312 16.83 3.99 7.53
C VAL A 312 15.73 5.00 7.89
N PRO A 313 14.49 4.55 8.21
CA PRO A 313 13.40 5.45 8.56
C PRO A 313 13.56 6.01 9.98
N ILE A 314 13.38 7.32 10.11
CA ILE A 314 13.14 7.99 11.40
C ILE A 314 11.65 8.26 11.52
N LEU A 315 11.02 7.71 12.55
CA LEU A 315 9.58 7.80 12.78
C LEU A 315 9.25 8.87 13.82
N VAL A 316 8.13 9.56 13.62
CA VAL A 316 7.49 10.40 14.64
C VAL A 316 6.43 9.58 15.36
N THR A 317 6.60 9.40 16.66
CA THR A 317 5.59 8.85 17.56
C THR A 317 5.01 9.98 18.40
N ARG A 318 3.68 10.07 18.50
CA ARG A 318 3.03 11.07 19.38
C ARG A 318 2.97 10.52 20.81
N PRO A 319 3.75 11.00 21.79
CA PRO A 319 3.55 10.55 23.16
C PRO A 319 2.31 11.20 23.76
N LYS A 320 1.74 10.52 24.75
CA LYS A 320 0.54 10.95 25.49
C LYS A 320 0.67 12.31 26.22
N ARG A 321 1.86 12.94 26.27
CA ARG A 321 2.16 14.17 27.05
C ARG A 321 2.78 15.34 26.25
N GLY A 322 2.51 15.44 24.95
CA GLY A 322 2.54 16.74 24.26
C GLY A 322 3.83 17.19 23.56
N THR A 323 4.83 16.32 23.38
CA THR A 323 5.99 16.60 22.50
C THR A 323 6.33 15.38 21.66
N PRO A 324 6.30 15.39 20.32
CA PRO A 324 6.61 14.20 19.52
C PRO A 324 7.96 13.60 19.91
N LYS A 325 8.02 12.27 20.02
CA LYS A 325 9.27 11.52 20.17
C LYS A 325 9.67 10.98 18.80
N TYR A 326 10.96 10.93 18.55
CA TYR A 326 11.51 10.32 17.35
C TYR A 326 11.96 8.91 17.67
N ARG A 327 11.74 7.96 16.75
CA ARG A 327 12.09 6.56 16.93
C ARG A 327 12.78 6.02 15.68
N VAL A 328 13.84 5.24 15.87
CA VAL A 328 14.38 4.31 14.88
C VAL A 328 13.86 2.94 15.26
N GLU A 329 13.25 2.25 14.32
CA GLU A 329 12.68 0.91 14.47
C GLU A 329 12.86 0.19 13.14
N TYR A 330 13.98 -0.52 13.01
CA TYR A 330 14.43 -1.06 11.73
C TYR A 330 15.39 -2.23 11.93
N ASP A 331 15.34 -3.21 11.03
CA ASP A 331 16.33 -4.29 10.97
C ASP A 331 17.60 -3.79 10.25
N VAL A 332 18.47 -3.10 10.99
CA VAL A 332 19.68 -2.51 10.41
C VAL A 332 20.66 -3.59 9.97
N VAL A 333 20.87 -4.64 10.76
CA VAL A 333 21.82 -5.72 10.43
C VAL A 333 21.37 -6.56 9.23
N GLY A 334 20.08 -6.87 9.11
CA GLY A 334 19.57 -7.64 7.97
C GLY A 334 19.52 -6.87 6.65
N GLU A 335 19.44 -5.54 6.73
CA GLU A 335 19.28 -4.67 5.56
C GLU A 335 20.54 -3.86 5.18
N CYS A 336 21.45 -3.62 6.12
CA CYS A 336 22.76 -3.03 5.89
C CYS A 336 23.82 -4.10 6.19
N GLU A 337 24.73 -4.37 5.25
CA GLU A 337 25.79 -5.37 5.44
C GLU A 337 26.71 -4.93 6.60
N LEU A 338 26.47 -5.45 7.80
CA LEU A 338 27.19 -5.14 9.05
C LEU A 338 27.92 -6.37 9.60
N ASP A 339 28.98 -6.14 10.39
CA ASP A 339 29.77 -7.18 11.07
C ASP A 339 29.08 -7.78 12.32
N PHE A 340 27.82 -7.44 12.58
CA PHE A 340 27.05 -7.93 13.72
C PHE A 340 26.18 -9.14 13.36
N ASP A 341 25.97 -10.05 14.31
CA ASP A 341 25.15 -11.23 14.12
C ASP A 341 23.64 -10.92 14.19
N ASP A 342 23.23 -9.98 15.06
CA ASP A 342 21.86 -9.49 15.18
C ASP A 342 21.79 -8.03 15.65
N ASN A 343 20.57 -7.46 15.65
CA ASN A 343 20.35 -6.08 16.12
C ASN A 343 20.52 -5.91 17.64
N GLY A 344 20.52 -6.99 18.43
CA GLY A 344 20.74 -6.94 19.88
C GLY A 344 22.20 -6.62 20.22
N ASP A 345 23.14 -7.28 19.53
CA ASP A 345 24.58 -6.98 19.67
C ASP A 345 24.90 -5.56 19.21
N LEU A 346 24.30 -5.13 18.10
CA LEU A 346 24.41 -3.76 17.60
C LEU A 346 23.85 -2.74 18.62
N GLU A 347 22.69 -3.02 19.20
CA GLU A 347 22.09 -2.16 20.24
C GLU A 347 23.03 -2.00 21.44
N ASP A 348 23.68 -3.06 21.90
CA ASP A 348 24.60 -3.01 23.03
C ASP A 348 25.87 -2.21 22.73
N ALA A 349 26.42 -2.31 21.52
CA ALA A 349 27.50 -1.45 21.04
C ALA A 349 27.08 0.03 20.99
N LEU A 350 25.89 0.32 20.47
CA LEU A 350 25.33 1.67 20.41
C LEU A 350 25.07 2.27 21.80
N LYS A 351 24.57 1.47 22.75
CA LYS A 351 24.42 1.89 24.16
C LYS A 351 25.76 2.33 24.75
N ALA A 352 26.83 1.59 24.48
CA ALA A 352 28.17 1.94 24.95
C ALA A 352 28.66 3.27 24.34
N ALA A 353 28.50 3.44 23.02
CA ALA A 353 28.86 4.67 22.32
C ALA A 353 28.04 5.88 22.80
N ALA A 354 26.73 5.71 23.00
CA ALA A 354 25.83 6.79 23.45
C ALA A 354 26.21 7.30 24.84
N ARG A 355 26.64 6.39 25.74
CA ARG A 355 27.17 6.76 27.07
C ARG A 355 28.43 7.61 26.98
N GLN A 356 29.32 7.31 26.04
CA GLN A 356 30.55 8.10 25.83
C GLN A 356 30.22 9.52 25.32
N GLN A 357 29.22 9.64 24.43
CA GLN A 357 28.76 10.91 23.88
C GLN A 357 27.75 11.65 24.78
N LYS A 358 27.38 11.09 25.94
CA LYS A 358 26.38 11.63 26.88
C LYS A 358 25.00 11.88 26.23
N LEU A 359 24.65 11.08 25.23
CA LEU A 359 23.35 11.15 24.55
C LEU A 359 22.27 10.45 25.39
N LYS A 360 21.06 11.00 25.35
CA LYS A 360 19.89 10.43 26.05
C LYS A 360 19.01 9.68 25.06
N VAL A 361 19.25 8.39 24.96
CA VAL A 361 18.47 7.47 24.11
C VAL A 361 17.76 6.45 25.01
N GLN A 362 16.48 6.21 24.72
CA GLN A 362 15.71 5.14 25.33
C GLN A 362 15.66 3.95 24.37
N TRP A 363 16.14 2.80 24.82
CA TRP A 363 16.18 1.56 24.04
C TRP A 363 14.93 0.71 24.29
N GLY A 364 14.43 0.03 23.26
CA GLY A 364 13.35 -0.95 23.31
C GLY A 364 13.90 -2.34 23.02
N SER A 365 13.26 -3.38 23.56
CA SER A 365 13.68 -4.77 23.32
C SER A 365 12.74 -5.44 22.33
N GLU A 366 13.20 -5.66 21.10
CA GLU A 366 12.52 -6.46 20.09
C GLU A 366 13.54 -7.38 19.40
N ALA A 367 13.15 -8.62 19.13
CA ALA A 367 14.01 -9.57 18.43
C ALA A 367 14.26 -9.07 16.99
N ASP A 368 15.50 -9.15 16.53
CA ASP A 368 15.91 -8.82 15.16
C ASP A 368 15.52 -7.40 14.68
N THR A 369 15.19 -6.47 15.58
CA THR A 369 14.85 -5.08 15.22
C THR A 369 15.52 -4.10 16.19
N LEU A 370 16.27 -3.13 15.67
CA LEU A 370 16.85 -2.06 16.48
C LEU A 370 15.75 -1.05 16.86
N VAL A 371 15.48 -0.89 18.16
CA VAL A 371 14.46 0.06 18.65
C VAL A 371 15.09 1.13 19.54
N ALA A 372 15.20 2.35 19.01
CA ALA A 372 15.80 3.49 19.72
C ALA A 372 14.88 4.71 19.67
N THR A 373 14.58 5.30 20.83
CA THR A 373 13.73 6.50 20.94
C THR A 373 14.53 7.69 21.47
N ALA A 374 14.38 8.84 20.82
CA ALA A 374 15.02 10.10 21.17
C ALA A 374 14.04 11.29 21.20
N ALA A 375 14.49 12.40 21.78
CA ALA A 375 13.71 13.64 21.87
C ALA A 375 13.76 14.48 20.58
N ASP A 376 14.77 14.24 19.74
CA ASP A 376 15.06 15.01 18.52
C ASP A 376 15.57 14.10 17.39
N VAL A 377 15.44 14.59 16.16
CA VAL A 377 15.84 13.87 14.94
C VAL A 377 17.35 13.68 14.88
N ASP A 378 18.14 14.66 15.35
CA ASP A 378 19.60 14.62 15.24
C ASP A 378 20.21 13.49 16.08
N THR A 379 19.63 13.20 17.24
CA THR A 379 20.01 12.03 18.03
C THR A 379 19.69 10.73 17.30
N CYS A 380 18.56 10.63 16.59
CA CYS A 380 18.24 9.47 15.74
C CYS A 380 19.22 9.34 14.58
N ARG A 381 19.58 10.44 13.90
CA ARG A 381 20.61 10.46 12.85
C ARG A 381 21.95 9.96 13.38
N TRP A 382 22.35 10.41 14.57
CA TRP A 382 23.57 9.93 15.22
C TRP A 382 23.55 8.42 15.50
N VAL A 383 22.42 7.87 15.96
CA VAL A 383 22.25 6.42 16.17
C VAL A 383 22.48 5.68 14.85
N ILE A 384 21.84 6.12 13.77
CA ILE A 384 21.96 5.51 12.44
C ILE A 384 23.40 5.64 11.90
N ASP A 385 23.99 6.84 11.93
CA ASP A 385 25.34 7.08 11.43
C ASP A 385 26.38 6.25 12.19
N THR A 386 26.21 6.09 13.51
CA THR A 386 27.11 5.28 14.34
C THR A 386 26.92 3.80 14.05
N ALA A 387 25.67 3.33 13.90
CA ALA A 387 25.36 1.95 13.58
C ALA A 387 26.00 1.52 12.25
N LEU A 388 25.81 2.35 11.21
CA LEU A 388 26.39 2.12 9.89
C LEU A 388 27.91 2.32 9.87
N GLY A 389 28.44 3.13 10.78
CA GLY A 389 29.88 3.32 10.96
C GLY A 389 30.60 2.12 11.56
N PHE A 390 29.90 1.15 12.15
CA PHE A 390 30.50 -0.10 12.60
C PHE A 390 30.82 -1.08 11.46
N ALA A 391 30.37 -0.79 10.23
CA ALA A 391 30.70 -1.57 9.03
C ALA A 391 32.12 -1.32 8.50
N THR A 392 32.83 -0.32 9.06
CA THR A 392 34.15 0.16 8.62
C THR A 392 35.16 0.06 9.75
#